data_AF-A0A8S9RH20-F1
#
_entry.id   AF-A0A8S9RH20-F1
#
_cell.length_a   1.000
_cell.length_b   1.000
_cell.length_c   1.000
_cell.angle_alpha   90.00
_cell.angle_beta   90.00
_cell.angle_gamma   90.00
#
_symmetry.space_group_name_H-M   'P 1'
#
loop_
_entity.id
_entity.type
_entity.pdbx_description
1 polymer ?
#
loop_
_entity_poly.entity_id
_entity_poly.type
_entity_poly.pdbx_seq_one_letter_code
_entity_poly.pdbx_strand_id
1 'polypeptide(L)'
;MVVITWPDISHMSISKLEIVNVLRKMEQQVKWPQKMKTSGSNKNPNRWCDFHSDHSHKTEDCVALRIDVNELLRKGHLKEFLSHKAKNL
;
A
#
# COMPACT_ATOMS: atom_id res chain seq x y z
N MET A 1 -8.08 13.28 16.00
CA MET A 1 -7.13 12.67 15.04
C MET A 1 -7.73 11.34 14.63
N VAL A 2 -8.09 11.15 13.35
CA VAL A 2 -8.56 9.83 12.90
C VAL A 2 -7.35 8.92 12.89
N VAL A 3 -7.28 7.98 13.83
CA VAL A 3 -6.30 6.90 13.76
C VAL A 3 -6.75 6.06 12.57
N ILE A 4 -6.15 6.29 11.41
CA ILE A 4 -6.41 5.46 10.22
C ILE A 4 -5.82 4.11 10.57
N THR A 5 -6.63 3.19 11.09
CA THR A 5 -6.20 1.82 11.37
C THR A 5 -5.94 1.10 10.05
N TRP A 6 -5.21 -0.03 10.09
CA TRP A 6 -5.08 -0.82 8.86
C TRP A 6 -6.49 -1.32 8.50
N PRO A 7 -6.96 -1.16 7.26
CA PRO A 7 -8.26 -1.67 6.88
C PRO A 7 -8.30 -3.17 7.14
N ASP A 8 -9.43 -3.65 7.67
CA ASP A 8 -9.61 -5.07 7.93
C ASP A 8 -9.69 -5.82 6.60
N ILE A 9 -8.57 -6.41 6.23
CA ILE A 9 -8.38 -7.21 5.04
C ILE A 9 -8.34 -8.70 5.36
N SER A 10 -8.65 -9.11 6.60
CA SER A 10 -8.62 -10.52 7.02
C SER A 10 -9.58 -11.40 6.20
N HIS A 11 -10.66 -10.81 5.69
CA HIS A 11 -11.62 -11.45 4.79
C HIS A 11 -11.10 -11.66 3.37
N MET A 12 -10.00 -11.01 2.99
CA MET A 12 -9.33 -11.23 1.71
C MET A 12 -8.16 -12.18 1.99
N SER A 13 -8.15 -13.38 1.40
CA SER A 13 -7.08 -14.39 1.59
C SER A 13 -5.73 -13.97 0.97
N ILE A 14 -5.26 -12.76 1.27
CA ILE A 14 -4.20 -12.04 0.57
C ILE A 14 -3.27 -11.42 1.61
N SER A 15 -1.97 -11.60 1.40
CA SER A 15 -0.96 -11.04 2.30
C SER A 15 -0.77 -9.53 2.09
N LYS A 16 -0.28 -8.82 3.12
CA LYS A 16 0.12 -7.41 3.01
C LYS A 16 1.10 -7.17 1.86
N LEU A 17 2.01 -8.12 1.62
CA LEU A 17 3.00 -8.03 0.54
C LEU A 17 2.35 -8.12 -0.85
N GLU A 18 1.37 -9.02 -1.02
CA GLU A 18 0.59 -9.10 -2.26
C GLU A 18 -0.17 -7.80 -2.54
N ILE A 19 -0.75 -7.18 -1.51
CA ILE A 19 -1.40 -5.87 -1.63
C ILE A 19 -0.40 -4.82 -2.10
N VAL A 20 0.77 -4.71 -1.48
CA VAL A 20 1.82 -3.78 -1.91
C VAL A 20 2.23 -4.02 -3.36
N ASN A 21 2.40 -5.28 -3.77
CA ASN A 21 2.72 -5.64 -5.14
C ASN A 21 1.62 -5.23 -6.14
N VAL A 22 0.35 -5.43 -5.77
CA VAL A 22 -0.82 -5.03 -6.57
C VAL A 22 -0.87 -3.51 -6.71
N LEU A 23 -0.70 -2.79 -5.61
CA LEU A 23 -0.71 -1.32 -5.61
C LEU A 23 0.41 -0.75 -6.48
N ARG A 24 1.61 -1.32 -6.43
CA ARG A 24 2.72 -0.92 -7.31
C ARG A 24 2.39 -1.13 -8.79
N LYS A 25 1.63 -2.19 -9.14
CA LYS A 25 1.16 -2.40 -10.52
C LYS A 25 0.08 -1.40 -10.90
N MET A 26 -0.78 -1.03 -9.96
CA MET A 26 -1.77 0.03 -10.12
C MET A 26 -1.15 1.43 -10.13
N GLU A 27 0.13 1.59 -9.76
CA GLU A 27 0.84 2.89 -9.82
C GLU A 27 0.77 3.55 -11.18
N GLN A 28 0.79 2.75 -12.23
CA GLN A 28 0.66 3.22 -13.60
C GLN A 28 -0.79 3.55 -14.00
N GLN A 29 -1.77 3.07 -13.24
CA GLN A 29 -3.21 3.18 -13.55
C GLN A 29 -3.96 4.21 -12.70
N VAL A 30 -3.39 4.63 -11.56
CA VAL A 30 -4.04 5.51 -10.58
C VAL A 30 -3.08 6.62 -10.16
N LYS A 31 -3.55 7.87 -10.04
CA LYS A 31 -2.74 8.95 -9.46
C LYS A 31 -2.63 8.76 -7.95
N TRP A 32 -1.45 8.32 -7.50
CA TRP A 32 -1.14 8.11 -6.09
C TRP A 32 -0.63 9.37 -5.38
N PRO A 33 -0.77 9.45 -4.04
CA PRO A 33 -0.20 10.54 -3.26
C PRO A 33 1.33 10.55 -3.35
N GLN A 34 1.92 11.75 -3.40
CA GLN A 34 3.36 11.90 -3.50
C GLN A 34 4.08 11.25 -2.30
N LYS A 35 5.12 10.47 -2.60
CA LYS A 35 6.09 9.99 -1.61
C LYS A 35 6.56 11.16 -0.74
N MET A 36 6.40 11.05 0.58
CA MET A 36 6.92 12.05 1.50
C MET A 36 8.44 12.15 1.31
N LYS A 37 8.92 13.37 1.01
CA LYS A 37 10.35 13.66 0.91
C LYS A 37 10.95 13.71 2.31
N THR A 38 11.31 12.55 2.86
CA THR A 38 12.11 12.49 4.08
C THR A 38 13.55 12.83 3.73
N SER A 39 14.12 13.89 4.33
CA SER A 39 15.51 14.31 4.07
C SER A 39 16.48 13.16 4.40
N GLY A 40 17.41 12.90 3.49
CA GLY A 40 18.18 11.66 3.43
C GLY A 40 19.20 11.45 4.54
N SER A 41 19.44 12.43 5.42
CA SER A 41 20.58 12.41 6.34
C SER A 41 20.41 11.54 7.59
N ASN A 42 19.18 11.16 7.98
CA ASN A 42 18.90 10.41 9.23
C ASN A 42 18.05 9.14 9.03
N LYS A 43 18.13 8.51 7.85
CA LYS A 43 17.30 7.34 7.54
C LYS A 43 17.83 6.09 8.25
N ASN A 44 17.04 5.56 9.17
CA ASN A 44 17.38 4.32 9.88
C ASN A 44 17.27 3.12 8.90
N PRO A 45 18.35 2.35 8.68
CA PRO A 45 18.33 1.20 7.77
C PRO A 45 17.38 0.09 8.21
N ASN A 46 17.01 0.02 9.49
CA ASN A 46 16.05 -0.95 10.02
C ASN A 46 14.58 -0.58 9.72
N ARG A 47 14.33 0.54 9.04
CA ARG A 47 12.98 1.04 8.72
C ARG A 47 12.78 1.13 7.21
N TRP A 48 12.73 -0.04 6.57
CA TRP A 48 12.44 -0.17 5.15
C TRP A 48 10.93 -0.18 4.86
N CYS A 49 10.51 0.62 3.88
CA CYS A 49 9.15 0.64 3.35
C CYS A 49 9.16 0.08 1.93
N ASP A 50 8.58 -1.11 1.73
CA ASP A 50 8.48 -1.78 0.44
C ASP A 50 7.65 -0.97 -0.57
N PHE A 51 6.63 -0.26 -0.08
CA PHE A 51 5.77 0.57 -0.93
C PHE A 51 6.52 1.75 -1.55
N HIS A 52 7.45 2.34 -0.80
CA HIS A 52 8.26 3.47 -1.28
C HIS A 52 9.64 3.08 -1.80
N SER A 53 10.01 1.80 -1.67
CA SER A 53 11.36 1.27 -1.92
C SER A 53 12.44 2.15 -1.29
N ASP A 54 12.26 2.51 -0.02
CA ASP A 54 13.12 3.49 0.67
C ASP A 54 13.15 3.30 2.18
N HIS A 55 14.24 3.77 2.79
CA HIS A 55 14.44 3.78 4.23
C HIS A 55 13.80 5.03 4.82
N SER A 56 12.72 4.89 5.59
CA SER A 56 12.10 6.01 6.32
C SER A 56 11.24 5.49 7.46
N HIS A 57 10.29 4.63 7.14
CA HIS A 57 9.36 3.97 8.04
C HIS A 57 9.17 2.52 7.58
N LYS A 58 8.55 1.67 8.41
CA LYS A 58 8.18 0.32 7.96
C LYS A 58 6.94 0.38 7.08
N THR A 59 6.76 -0.57 6.18
CA THR A 59 5.55 -0.69 5.34
C THR A 59 4.24 -0.63 6.15
N GLU A 60 4.22 -1.22 7.35
CA GLU A 60 3.08 -1.19 8.28
C GLU A 60 2.75 0.20 8.84
N ASP A 61 3.74 1.10 8.92
CA ASP A 61 3.57 2.48 9.42
C ASP A 61 3.23 3.46 8.29
N CYS A 62 3.17 2.99 7.04
CA CYS A 62 2.97 3.85 5.88
C CYS A 62 1.53 4.37 5.84
N VAL A 63 1.34 5.64 6.21
CA VAL A 63 0.03 6.28 6.23
C VAL A 63 -0.56 6.40 4.82
N ALA A 64 0.27 6.74 3.82
CA ALA A 64 -0.15 6.81 2.43
C ALA A 64 -0.72 5.46 1.95
N LEU A 65 0.04 4.38 2.16
CA LEU A 65 -0.39 3.02 1.85
C LEU A 65 -1.75 2.65 2.50
N ARG A 66 -1.97 3.05 3.76
CA ARG A 66 -3.23 2.74 4.47
C ARG A 66 -4.41 3.50 3.90
N ILE A 67 -4.23 4.79 3.58
CA ILE A 67 -5.25 5.61 2.92
C ILE A 67 -5.60 4.98 1.57
N ASP A 68 -4.57 4.67 0.79
CA ASP A 68 -4.65 4.10 -0.55
C ASP A 68 -5.42 2.78 -0.59
N VAL A 69 -5.07 1.84 0.29
CA VAL A 69 -5.79 0.55 0.41
C VAL A 69 -7.24 0.80 0.79
N ASN A 70 -7.51 1.67 1.77
CA ASN A 70 -8.87 1.96 2.21
C ASN A 70 -9.72 2.60 1.11
N GLU A 71 -9.15 3.52 0.32
CA GLU A 71 -9.85 4.14 -0.80
C GLU A 71 -10.16 3.15 -1.92
N LEU A 72 -9.20 2.29 -2.30
CA LEU A 72 -9.44 1.28 -3.31
C LEU A 72 -10.42 0.20 -2.87
N LEU A 73 -10.41 -0.16 -1.58
CA LEU A 73 -11.43 -1.05 -1.01
C LEU A 73 -12.80 -0.41 -1.06
N ARG A 74 -12.92 0.86 -0.65
CA ARG A 74 -14.18 1.62 -0.69
C ARG A 74 -14.73 1.75 -2.10
N LYS A 75 -13.86 1.89 -3.10
CA LYS A 75 -14.23 1.95 -4.53
C LYS A 75 -14.43 0.56 -5.16
N GLY A 76 -14.10 -0.53 -4.47
CA GLY A 76 -14.15 -1.90 -5.01
C GLY A 76 -13.03 -2.25 -6.01
N HIS A 77 -12.20 -1.29 -6.41
CA HIS A 77 -11.13 -1.48 -7.40
C HIS A 77 -10.10 -2.51 -6.97
N LEU A 78 -9.76 -2.55 -5.67
CA LEU A 78 -8.80 -3.54 -5.16
C LEU A 78 -9.36 -4.96 -5.35
N LYS A 79 -10.63 -5.16 -5.01
CA LYS A 79 -11.32 -6.45 -5.17
C LYS A 79 -11.44 -6.87 -6.63
N GLU A 80 -11.76 -5.93 -7.53
CA GLU A 80 -11.87 -6.18 -8.96
C GLU A 80 -10.53 -6.61 -9.57
N PHE A 81 -9.45 -5.89 -9.28
CA PHE A 81 -8.13 -6.22 -9.80
C PHE A 81 -7.63 -7.59 -9.32
N LEU A 82 -7.88 -7.90 -8.05
CA LEU A 82 -7.56 -9.21 -7.47
C LEU A 82 -8.37 -10.33 -8.12
N SER A 83 -9.66 -10.10 -8.38
CA SER A 83 -10.50 -11.05 -9.12
C SER A 83 -10.02 -11.25 -10.55
N HIS A 84 -9.59 -10.19 -11.24
CA HIS A 84 -9.03 -10.29 -12.58
C HIS A 84 -7.70 -11.06 -12.58
N LYS A 85 -6.83 -10.87 -11.59
CA LYS A 85 -5.60 -11.66 -11.44
C LYS A 85 -5.90 -13.15 -11.23
N ALA A 86 -6.92 -13.48 -10.42
CA ALA A 86 -7.34 -14.87 -10.18
C ALA A 86 -7.96 -15.54 -11.42
N LYS A 87 -8.49 -14.77 -12.37
CA LYS A 87 -9.03 -15.27 -13.65
C LYS A 87 -7.97 -15.43 -14.75
N ASN A 88 -6.79 -14.86 -14.58
CA ASN A 88 -5.66 -14.94 -15.52
C ASN A 88 -4.58 -15.94 -15.06
N LEU A 89 -4.91 -16.79 -14.09
CA LEU A 89 -4.15 -17.94 -13.61
C LEU A 89 -4.90 -19.20 -14.02
#